data_AF-A0A9X1XPN4-F1
#
_entry.id   AF-A0A9X1XPN4-F1
#
_cell.length_a   1.000
_cell.length_b   1.000
_cell.length_c   1.000
_cell.angle_alpha   90.00
_cell.angle_beta   90.00
_cell.angle_gamma   90.00
#
_symmetry.space_group_name_H-M   'P 1'
#
loop_
_entity.id
_entity.type
_entity.pdbx_description
1 polymer ?
#
loop_
_entity_poly.entity_id
_entity_poly.type
_entity_poly.pdbx_seq_one_letter_code
_entity_poly.pdbx_strand_id
1 'polypeptide(L)'
;MNWYVVYTKPRWEKKVAEQLQKNGIECYCPLVTQIKQWSDRKKKVEVPLFNSYVFVKLEEADRNTIFQSSGVVRYLFWLGKPAIVREEEITIIKKWLDTSDVADVMVEYYKIGDEIQLVSGPFTDQKAIVQEVKNTHYVLVLESLGCVLKMKKNSLV
;
A
#
# COMPACT_ATOMS: atom_id res chain seq x y z
N MET A 1 -3.52 10.23 -16.91
CA MET A 1 -2.60 9.29 -16.23
C MET A 1 -3.31 8.68 -15.03
N ASN A 2 -3.20 7.36 -14.85
CA ASN A 2 -3.85 6.63 -13.76
C ASN A 2 -2.78 5.93 -12.91
N TRP A 3 -3.10 5.71 -11.63
CA TRP A 3 -2.28 4.83 -10.79
C TRP A 3 -2.68 3.38 -11.02
N TYR A 4 -1.71 2.56 -11.41
CA TYR A 4 -1.84 1.11 -11.51
C TYR A 4 -1.03 0.43 -10.43
N VAL A 5 -1.38 -0.82 -10.13
CA VAL A 5 -0.63 -1.66 -9.20
C VAL A 5 0.12 -2.72 -9.99
N VAL A 6 1.41 -2.86 -9.70
CA VAL A 6 2.31 -3.81 -10.34
C VAL A 6 2.75 -4.84 -9.32
N TYR A 7 2.56 -6.11 -9.66
CA TYR A 7 3.14 -7.23 -8.94
C TYR A 7 4.61 -7.39 -9.35
N THR A 8 5.49 -7.44 -8.36
CA THR A 8 6.92 -7.60 -8.50
C THR A 8 7.38 -8.93 -7.91
N LYS A 9 8.63 -9.32 -8.17
CA LYS A 9 9.23 -10.45 -7.46
C LYS A 9 9.29 -10.14 -5.95
N PRO A 10 9.05 -11.13 -5.07
CA PRO A 10 9.16 -10.91 -3.63
C PRO A 10 10.51 -10.31 -3.25
N ARG A 11 10.51 -9.26 -2.41
CA ARG A 11 11.71 -8.54 -1.93
C ARG A 11 12.42 -7.71 -3.00
N TRP A 12 11.85 -7.55 -4.20
CA TRP A 12 12.39 -6.71 -5.26
C TRP A 12 11.66 -5.37 -5.40
N GLU A 13 10.71 -5.07 -4.52
CA GLU A 13 9.82 -3.91 -4.61
C GLU A 13 10.62 -2.60 -4.71
N LYS A 14 11.61 -2.41 -3.83
CA LYS A 14 12.50 -1.23 -3.85
C LYS A 14 13.31 -1.14 -5.14
N LYS A 15 13.93 -2.26 -5.53
CA LYS A 15 14.78 -2.34 -6.72
C LYS A 15 13.97 -2.10 -8.01
N VAL A 16 12.71 -2.53 -8.05
CA VAL A 16 11.80 -2.28 -9.16
C VAL A 16 11.38 -0.81 -9.18
N ALA A 17 11.02 -0.23 -8.03
CA ALA A 17 10.69 1.19 -7.94
C ALA A 17 11.84 2.09 -8.42
N GLU A 18 13.08 1.80 -8.00
CA GLU A 18 14.27 2.52 -8.48
C GLU A 18 14.48 2.40 -10.00
N GLN A 19 14.25 1.21 -10.57
CA GLN A 19 14.36 1.01 -12.03
C GLN A 19 13.27 1.76 -12.79
N LEU A 20 12.04 1.74 -12.29
CA LEU A 20 10.91 2.46 -12.90
C LEU A 20 11.17 3.97 -12.89
N GLN A 21 11.65 4.51 -11.77
CA GLN A 21 12.03 5.93 -11.68
C GLN A 21 13.15 6.29 -12.65
N LYS A 22 14.17 5.43 -12.80
CA LYS A 22 15.23 5.63 -13.81
C LYS A 22 14.72 5.62 -15.24
N ASN A 23 13.65 4.89 -15.51
CA ASN A 23 12.98 4.86 -16.81
C ASN A 23 11.99 6.03 -16.99
N GLY A 24 11.95 6.99 -16.06
CA GLY A 24 11.05 8.15 -16.13
C GLY A 24 9.61 7.86 -15.75
N ILE A 25 9.33 6.68 -15.16
CA ILE A 25 7.99 6.28 -14.75
C ILE A 25 7.79 6.71 -13.30
N GLU A 26 6.76 7.54 -13.07
CA GLU A 26 6.37 7.92 -11.71
C GLU A 26 5.88 6.68 -10.96
N CYS A 27 6.48 6.39 -9.80
CA CYS A 27 6.09 5.25 -8.99
C CYS A 27 6.18 5.54 -7.50
N TYR A 28 5.41 4.78 -6.73
CA TYR A 28 5.37 4.84 -5.29
C TYR A 28 5.43 3.42 -4.71
N CYS A 29 6.42 3.19 -3.85
CA CYS A 29 6.54 1.96 -3.06
C CYS A 29 6.39 2.35 -1.59
N PRO A 30 5.25 2.08 -0.96
CA PRO A 30 5.06 2.45 0.44
C PRO A 30 5.92 1.55 1.32
N LEU A 31 6.76 2.16 2.16
CA LEU A 31 7.71 1.46 3.04
C LEU A 31 7.34 1.75 4.50
N VAL A 32 7.50 0.74 5.35
CA VAL A 32 7.36 0.86 6.82
C VAL A 32 8.66 0.45 7.48
N THR A 33 9.01 1.13 8.58
CA THR A 33 10.18 0.77 9.38
C THR A 33 9.76 -0.25 10.43
N GLN A 34 10.33 -1.46 10.40
CA GLN A 34 10.13 -2.48 11.42
C GLN A 34 11.42 -2.74 12.19
N ILE A 35 11.32 -2.97 13.50
CA ILE A 35 12.46 -3.41 14.33
C ILE A 35 12.54 -4.93 14.20
N LYS A 36 13.53 -5.41 13.45
CA LYS A 36 13.80 -6.83 13.35
C LYS A 36 14.85 -7.22 14.37
N GLN A 37 14.55 -8.26 15.16
CA GLN A 37 15.48 -8.86 16.10
C GLN A 37 16.20 -10.02 15.42
N TRP A 38 17.52 -9.93 15.39
CA TRP A 38 18.42 -11.04 15.09
C TRP A 38 18.99 -11.58 16.39
N SER A 39 19.58 -12.78 16.33
CA SER A 39 20.17 -13.46 17.49
C SER A 39 21.19 -12.58 18.23
N ASP A 40 21.86 -11.66 17.54
CA ASP A 40 22.89 -10.76 18.06
C ASP A 40 22.43 -9.31 18.27
N ARG A 41 21.39 -8.81 17.57
CA ARG A 41 21.01 -7.38 17.60
C ARG A 41 19.57 -7.08 17.20
N LYS A 42 19.03 -5.95 17.66
CA LYS A 42 17.82 -5.32 17.10
C LYS A 42 18.25 -4.25 16.09
N LYS A 43 17.75 -4.30 14.86
CA LYS A 43 18.01 -3.27 13.84
C LYS A 43 16.72 -2.85 13.14
N LYS A 44 16.56 -1.54 12.96
CA LYS A 44 15.50 -0.94 12.16
C LYS A 44 15.73 -1.27 10.69
N VAL A 45 14.74 -1.88 10.05
CA VAL A 45 14.75 -2.18 8.62
C VAL A 45 13.47 -1.69 7.98
N GLU A 46 13.62 -1.06 6.83
CA GLU A 46 12.49 -0.68 5.99
C GLU A 46 12.05 -1.87 5.14
N VAL A 47 10.79 -2.24 5.28
CA VAL A 47 10.13 -3.29 4.50
C VAL A 47 8.93 -2.69 3.76
N PRO A 48 8.56 -3.24 2.59
CA PRO A 48 7.37 -2.77 1.88
C PRO A 48 6.12 -3.00 2.73
N LEU A 49 5.25 -1.99 2.77
CA LEU A 49 3.93 -2.08 3.39
C LEU A 49 3.10 -3.16 2.69
N PHE A 50 3.11 -3.13 1.36
CA PHE A 50 2.46 -4.13 0.51
C PHE A 50 3.52 -5.02 -0.12
N ASN A 51 3.55 -6.28 0.33
CA ASN A 51 4.50 -7.25 -0.22
C ASN A 51 4.28 -7.42 -1.72
N SER A 52 5.37 -7.37 -2.48
CA SER A 52 5.41 -7.56 -3.92
C SER A 52 4.61 -6.53 -4.72
N TYR A 53 4.13 -5.43 -4.13
CA TYR A 53 3.33 -4.43 -4.84
C TYR A 53 4.10 -3.11 -4.99
N VAL A 54 4.01 -2.52 -6.18
CA VAL A 54 4.49 -1.16 -6.47
C VAL A 54 3.39 -0.41 -7.21
N PHE A 55 3.11 0.82 -6.80
CA PHE A 55 2.16 1.69 -7.47
C PHE A 55 2.89 2.47 -8.55
N VAL A 56 2.33 2.55 -9.75
CA VAL A 56 2.93 3.24 -10.89
C VAL A 56 1.90 4.17 -11.52
N LYS A 57 2.32 5.38 -11.89
CA LYS A 57 1.46 6.37 -12.55
C LYS A 57 1.96 6.55 -13.97
N LEU A 58 1.10 6.22 -14.92
CA LEU A 58 1.39 6.33 -16.34
C LEU A 58 0.10 6.40 -17.17
N GLU A 59 0.25 6.62 -18.47
CA GLU A 59 -0.84 6.51 -19.42
C GLU A 59 -1.10 5.05 -19.80
N GLU A 60 -2.31 4.75 -20.26
CA GLU A 60 -2.66 3.39 -20.66
C GLU A 60 -1.83 2.89 -21.86
N ALA A 61 -1.47 3.80 -22.77
CA ALA A 61 -0.62 3.51 -23.92
C ALA A 61 0.78 3.03 -23.52
N ASP A 62 1.32 3.55 -22.40
CA ASP A 62 2.69 3.28 -21.96
C ASP A 62 2.80 2.05 -21.05
N ARG A 63 1.72 1.29 -20.84
CA ARG A 63 1.70 0.16 -19.90
C ARG A 63 2.71 -0.94 -20.19
N ASN A 64 3.19 -1.05 -21.42
CA ASN A 64 4.20 -2.05 -21.73
C ASN A 64 5.62 -1.63 -21.29
N THR A 65 5.85 -0.35 -21.02
CA THR A 65 7.18 0.18 -20.64
C THR A 65 7.66 -0.36 -19.29
N ILE A 66 6.75 -0.69 -18.36
CA ILE A 66 7.13 -1.21 -17.04
C ILE A 66 7.86 -2.56 -17.13
N PHE A 67 7.61 -3.36 -18.18
CA PHE A 67 8.21 -4.68 -18.32
C PHE A 67 9.69 -4.61 -18.71
N GLN A 68 10.20 -3.43 -19.08
CA GLN A 68 11.63 -3.19 -19.25
C GLN A 68 12.37 -3.23 -17.90
N SER A 69 11.67 -2.98 -16.79
CA SER A 69 12.25 -3.06 -15.45
C SER A 69 12.29 -4.51 -14.96
N SER A 70 13.49 -4.99 -14.66
CA SER A 70 13.70 -6.35 -14.18
C SER A 70 13.04 -6.57 -12.81
N GLY A 71 12.28 -7.66 -12.71
CA GLY A 71 11.57 -8.02 -11.47
C GLY A 71 10.09 -7.61 -11.46
N VAL A 72 9.62 -6.87 -12.47
CA VAL A 72 8.17 -6.75 -12.75
C VAL A 72 7.65 -8.09 -13.23
N VAL A 73 6.48 -8.51 -12.70
CA VAL A 73 5.84 -9.79 -13.05
C VAL A 73 4.57 -9.55 -13.86
N ARG A 74 3.64 -8.72 -13.36
CA ARG A 74 2.37 -8.40 -14.03
C ARG A 74 1.69 -7.19 -13.39
N TYR A 75 0.69 -6.65 -14.07
CA TYR A 75 -0.29 -5.78 -13.42
C TYR A 75 -1.21 -6.57 -12.49
N LEU A 76 -1.65 -5.94 -11.41
CA LEU A 76 -2.77 -6.45 -10.63
C LEU A 76 -4.05 -6.26 -11.43
N PHE A 77 -4.87 -7.31 -11.49
CA PHE A 77 -6.19 -7.26 -12.11
C PHE A 77 -7.25 -7.43 -11.02
N TRP A 78 -8.28 -6.59 -11.10
CA TRP A 78 -9.48 -6.63 -10.29
C TRP A 78 -10.70 -6.75 -11.21
N LEU A 79 -11.51 -7.79 -11.02
CA LEU A 79 -12.69 -8.07 -11.85
C LEU A 79 -12.41 -8.08 -13.36
N GLY A 80 -11.28 -8.66 -13.76
CA GLY A 80 -10.87 -8.77 -15.16
C GLY A 80 -10.31 -7.48 -15.78
N LYS A 81 -10.26 -6.37 -15.02
CA LYS A 81 -9.66 -5.10 -15.44
C LYS A 81 -8.41 -4.80 -14.62
N PRO A 82 -7.44 -4.03 -15.14
CA PRO A 82 -6.31 -3.57 -14.33
C PRO A 82 -6.81 -2.83 -13.09
N ALA A 83 -6.24 -3.11 -11.93
CA ALA A 83 -6.54 -2.39 -10.71
C ALA A 83 -6.04 -0.95 -10.85
N ILE A 84 -6.99 -0.01 -10.83
CA ILE A 84 -6.72 1.44 -10.89
C ILE A 84 -6.96 2.00 -9.49
N VAL A 85 -5.93 2.60 -8.92
CA VAL A 85 -5.95 3.22 -7.59
C VAL A 85 -6.24 4.71 -7.75
N ARG A 86 -7.03 5.29 -6.85
CA ARG A 86 -7.32 6.73 -6.88
C ARG A 86 -6.12 7.52 -6.35
N GLU A 87 -5.88 8.71 -6.89
CA GLU A 87 -4.82 9.62 -6.39
C GLU A 87 -5.02 9.93 -4.89
N GLU A 88 -6.27 10.04 -4.46
CA GLU A 88 -6.66 10.21 -3.07
C GLU A 88 -6.16 9.07 -2.17
N GLU A 89 -6.30 7.81 -2.60
CA GLU A 89 -5.83 6.64 -1.85
C GLU A 89 -4.30 6.65 -1.71
N ILE A 90 -3.57 6.98 -2.78
CA ILE A 90 -2.10 7.12 -2.73
C ILE A 90 -1.69 8.24 -1.78
N THR A 91 -2.39 9.37 -1.82
CA THR A 91 -2.12 10.53 -0.96
C THR A 91 -2.38 10.19 0.51
N ILE A 92 -3.44 9.41 0.79
CA ILE A 92 -3.75 8.95 2.14
C ILE A 92 -2.68 7.99 2.64
N ILE A 93 -2.24 7.01 1.83
CA ILE A 93 -1.15 6.10 2.21
C ILE A 93 0.12 6.90 2.54
N LYS A 94 0.48 7.89 1.71
CA LYS A 94 1.62 8.78 1.96
C LYS A 94 1.49 9.52 3.29
N LYS A 95 0.40 10.25 3.49
CA LYS A 95 0.13 10.99 4.74
C LYS A 95 0.15 10.08 5.97
N TRP A 96 -0.43 8.89 5.83
CA TRP A 96 -0.54 7.94 6.92
C TRP A 96 0.82 7.39 7.33
N LEU A 97 1.69 7.08 6.36
CA LEU A 97 3.08 6.67 6.61
C LEU A 97 3.95 7.81 7.15
N ASP A 98 3.72 9.05 6.74
CA ASP A 98 4.48 10.22 7.25
C ASP A 98 4.10 10.59 8.70
N THR A 99 2.87 10.34 9.11
CA THR A 99 2.33 10.81 10.41
C THR A 99 2.65 9.84 11.56
N SER A 100 2.97 8.58 11.29
CA SER A 100 3.01 7.55 12.32
C SER A 100 4.43 7.05 12.61
N ASP A 101 4.78 7.02 13.89
CA ASP A 101 5.91 6.22 14.40
C ASP A 101 5.47 4.76 14.35
N VAL A 102 5.56 4.18 13.14
CA VAL A 102 4.90 2.93 12.73
C VAL A 102 5.49 1.73 13.48
N ALA A 103 5.02 1.48 14.69
CA ALA A 103 5.51 0.35 15.49
C ALA A 103 5.00 -1.00 14.97
N ASP A 104 3.75 -1.07 14.50
CA ASP A 104 3.13 -2.31 13.99
C ASP A 104 1.99 -1.98 13.00
N VAL A 105 2.22 -2.23 11.69
CA VAL A 105 1.19 -2.17 10.64
C VAL A 105 0.94 -3.56 10.08
N MET A 106 -0.34 -3.91 9.98
CA MET A 106 -0.82 -5.14 9.38
C MET A 106 -1.68 -4.83 8.16
N VAL A 107 -1.45 -5.58 7.08
CA VAL A 107 -2.26 -5.54 5.86
C VAL A 107 -3.12 -6.79 5.83
N GLU A 108 -4.44 -6.62 5.82
CA GLU A 108 -5.39 -7.71 5.67
C GLU A 108 -6.13 -7.56 4.34
N TYR A 109 -6.10 -8.61 3.51
CA TYR A 109 -6.87 -8.66 2.26
C TYR A 109 -8.26 -9.22 2.55
N TYR A 110 -9.30 -8.61 1.98
CA TYR A 110 -10.67 -9.07 2.10
C TYR A 110 -11.25 -9.38 0.72
N LYS A 111 -12.23 -10.28 0.67
CA LYS A 111 -13.00 -10.59 -0.53
C LYS A 111 -14.35 -9.90 -0.49
N ILE A 112 -14.91 -9.64 -1.66
CA ILE A 112 -16.31 -9.20 -1.78
C ILE A 112 -17.19 -10.31 -1.19
N GLY A 113 -17.96 -9.97 -0.15
CA GLY A 113 -18.78 -10.91 0.64
C GLY A 113 -18.32 -11.09 2.09
N ASP A 114 -17.10 -10.64 2.43
CA ASP A 114 -16.66 -10.56 3.82
C ASP A 114 -17.38 -9.38 4.51
N GLU A 115 -18.10 -9.65 5.60
CA GLU A 115 -18.73 -8.60 6.40
C GLU A 115 -17.66 -7.83 7.19
N ILE A 116 -17.29 -6.65 6.68
CA ILE A 116 -16.46 -5.70 7.42
C ILE A 116 -17.40 -4.77 8.19
N GLN A 117 -17.54 -4.99 9.50
CA GLN A 117 -18.18 -4.02 10.39
C GLN A 117 -17.25 -2.81 10.58
N LEU A 118 -17.54 -1.71 9.89
CA LEU A 118 -17.05 -0.38 10.23
C LEU A 118 -17.66 -0.01 11.58
N VAL A 119 -16.84 -0.01 12.63
CA VAL A 119 -17.36 0.04 14.02
C VAL A 119 -17.88 1.44 14.41
N SER A 120 -17.56 2.48 13.65
CA SER A 120 -18.19 3.82 13.78
C SER A 120 -17.71 4.81 12.70
N GLY A 121 -18.47 5.91 12.54
CA GLY A 121 -18.04 7.15 11.85
C GLY A 121 -19.06 7.75 10.86
N PRO A 122 -19.10 9.09 10.63
CA PRO A 122 -20.14 9.79 9.84
C PRO A 122 -20.04 9.60 8.31
N PHE A 123 -19.46 8.50 7.84
CA PHE A 123 -19.08 8.27 6.44
C PHE A 123 -19.84 7.10 5.80
N THR A 124 -21.12 6.94 6.16
CA THR A 124 -22.05 6.04 5.48
C THR A 124 -22.37 6.52 4.05
N ASP A 125 -22.22 7.82 3.76
CA ASP A 125 -22.62 8.45 2.49
C ASP A 125 -21.49 9.19 1.73
N GLN A 126 -20.23 8.99 2.12
CA GLN A 126 -19.06 9.43 1.33
C GLN A 126 -18.14 8.23 1.10
N LYS A 127 -17.72 8.02 -0.15
CA LYS A 127 -17.00 6.83 -0.63
C LYS A 127 -15.76 6.50 0.22
N ALA A 128 -15.99 5.68 1.25
CA ALA A 128 -15.10 4.76 1.96
C ALA A 128 -13.75 5.29 2.48
N ILE A 129 -13.72 6.52 2.96
CA ILE A 129 -12.50 7.05 3.58
C ILE A 129 -12.88 7.75 4.87
N VAL A 130 -12.94 7.03 5.99
CA VAL A 130 -12.63 7.52 7.35
C VAL A 130 -12.44 6.30 8.26
N GLN A 131 -11.27 6.10 8.88
CA GLN A 131 -10.72 6.81 10.05
C GLN A 131 -11.62 6.77 11.28
N GLU A 132 -11.77 5.58 11.90
CA GLU A 132 -12.17 5.55 13.30
C GLU A 132 -11.20 4.82 14.23
N VAL A 133 -10.90 5.55 15.30
CA VAL A 133 -10.06 5.25 16.45
C VAL A 133 -10.90 4.48 17.45
N LYS A 134 -10.79 3.15 17.48
CA LYS A 134 -10.80 2.49 18.80
C LYS A 134 -9.50 2.94 19.47
N ASN A 135 -9.53 3.25 20.78
CA ASN A 135 -8.42 3.86 21.55
C ASN A 135 -7.00 3.28 21.36
N THR A 136 -6.86 2.15 20.66
CA THR A 136 -5.64 1.41 20.41
C THR A 136 -5.24 1.25 18.94
N HIS A 137 -6.09 1.51 17.93
CA HIS A 137 -5.75 1.23 16.50
C HIS A 137 -6.36 2.21 15.48
N TYR A 138 -5.65 2.42 14.36
CA TYR A 138 -6.14 3.08 13.13
C TYR A 138 -6.49 2.05 12.05
N VAL A 139 -7.58 2.28 11.31
CA VAL A 139 -8.04 1.42 10.21
C VAL A 139 -8.20 2.24 8.92
N LEU A 140 -7.57 1.80 7.82
CA LEU A 140 -7.70 2.38 6.48
C LEU A 140 -8.21 1.33 5.49
N VAL A 141 -9.30 1.63 4.80
CA VAL A 141 -9.88 0.76 3.76
C VAL A 141 -9.41 1.23 2.39
N LEU A 142 -8.86 0.32 1.59
CA LEU A 142 -8.41 0.57 0.22
C LEU A 142 -9.26 -0.28 -0.73
N GLU A 143 -10.34 0.31 -1.24
CA GLU A 143 -11.29 -0.35 -2.13
C GLU A 143 -10.61 -0.87 -3.39
N SER A 144 -9.72 -0.05 -3.98
CA SER A 144 -9.03 -0.37 -5.23
C SER A 144 -8.06 -1.55 -5.12
N LEU A 145 -7.70 -1.91 -3.88
CA LEU A 145 -6.81 -3.03 -3.57
C LEU A 145 -7.54 -4.22 -2.94
N GLY A 146 -8.81 -4.05 -2.56
CA GLY A 146 -9.54 -5.04 -1.76
C GLY A 146 -8.84 -5.37 -0.44
N CYS A 147 -8.23 -4.38 0.22
CA CYS A 147 -7.51 -4.61 1.48
C CYS A 147 -7.76 -3.52 2.52
N VAL A 148 -7.63 -3.89 3.79
CA VAL A 148 -7.67 -3.00 4.94
C VAL A 148 -6.30 -2.97 5.60
N LEU A 149 -5.82 -1.77 5.92
CA LEU A 149 -4.66 -1.56 6.76
C LEU A 149 -5.10 -1.32 8.21
N LYS A 150 -4.48 -2.04 9.14
CA LYS A 150 -4.65 -1.85 10.58
C LYS A 150 -3.31 -1.45 11.18
N MET A 151 -3.30 -0.42 12.02
CA MET A 151 -2.10 0.00 12.76
C MET A 151 -2.41 0.15 14.23
N LYS A 152 -1.50 -0.30 15.08
CA LYS A 152 -1.59 -0.03 16.51
C LYS A 152 -1.09 1.38 16.82
N LYS A 153 -1.88 2.16 17.56
CA LYS A 153 -1.45 3.45 18.12
C LYS A 153 -0.32 3.16 19.10
N ASN A 154 0.87 3.67 18.82
CA ASN A 154 1.95 3.61 19.81
C ASN A 154 1.55 4.54 20.95
N SER A 155 1.25 3.98 22.12
CA SER A 155 1.02 4.74 23.33
C SER A 155 2.33 5.39 23.71
N LEU A 156 2.58 6.60 23.21
CA LEU A 156 3.51 7.51 23.86
C LEU A 156 2.88 7.82 25.23
N VAL A 157 3.37 7.13 26.26
CA VAL A 157 3.24 7.54 27.66
C VAL A 157 4.18 8.71 27.88
#